data_AF-A0A8T9AZ96-F1
#
_entry.id   AF-A0A8T9AZ96-F1
#
_cell.length_a   1.000
_cell.length_b   1.000
_cell.length_c   1.000
_cell.angle_alpha   90.00
_cell.angle_beta   90.00
_cell.angle_gamma   90.00
#
_symmetry.space_group_name_H-M   'P 1'
#
loop_
_entity.id
_entity.type
_entity.pdbx_description
1 polymer ?
#
loop_
_entity_poly.entity_id
_entity_poly.type
_entity_poly.pdbx_seq_one_letter_code
_entity_poly.pdbx_strand_id
1 'polypeptide(L)'
;MNYNSINSGLPTNKSIIDPSIAYARTLVTVPFNNTITAFTLRFNPEHAYSITSGRYQPARLTLFEYYAQNKWNARKEPFWWSSIARKEATHLRSTVRGWMARKVRHAVTESLRKQGFRADGTRLDGMAGGEFYGTAQFTPEQPILKMPFTEVVKQMDVAVKVMMELRAKRLNAVAKANDKRSRWMDAKANKNRISVV
;
A
#
# COMPACT_ATOMS: atom_id res chain seq x y z
N MET A 1 33.90 -4.58 -40.13
CA MET A 1 32.96 -5.64 -39.70
C MET A 1 31.67 -4.97 -39.28
N ASN A 2 30.65 -5.07 -40.12
CA ASN A 2 29.29 -4.57 -39.86
C ASN A 2 28.50 -5.67 -39.16
N TYR A 3 27.86 -5.34 -38.03
CA TYR A 3 26.74 -6.12 -37.51
C TYR A 3 25.57 -5.19 -37.22
N ASN A 4 24.76 -4.97 -38.26
CA ASN A 4 23.34 -4.74 -38.10
C ASN A 4 22.66 -6.12 -38.00
N SER A 5 22.04 -6.44 -36.87
CA SER A 5 20.95 -7.41 -36.85
C SER A 5 19.73 -6.79 -36.17
N ILE A 6 18.74 -6.53 -37.00
CA ILE A 6 17.37 -6.19 -36.65
C ILE A 6 16.82 -7.39 -35.87
N ASN A 7 16.48 -7.19 -34.59
CA ASN A 7 15.50 -8.04 -33.92
C ASN A 7 14.27 -7.19 -33.63
N SER A 8 13.31 -7.34 -34.52
CA SER A 8 11.90 -7.02 -34.38
C SER A 8 11.32 -7.75 -33.17
N GLY A 9 11.35 -7.10 -32.01
CA GLY A 9 10.58 -7.48 -30.85
C GLY A 9 9.71 -6.29 -30.47
N LEU A 10 8.40 -6.44 -30.61
CA LEU A 10 7.38 -5.54 -30.04
C LEU A 10 7.86 -5.05 -28.66
N PRO A 11 7.70 -3.76 -28.31
CA PRO A 11 7.94 -3.31 -26.94
C PRO A 11 6.95 -4.06 -26.06
N THR A 12 7.43 -5.16 -25.46
CA THR A 12 6.67 -5.88 -24.44
C THR A 12 6.29 -4.87 -23.38
N ASN A 13 5.00 -4.84 -23.10
CA ASN A 13 4.27 -3.89 -22.27
C ASN A 13 4.70 -3.97 -20.79
N LYS A 14 5.99 -3.79 -20.52
CA LYS A 14 6.65 -3.84 -19.21
C LYS A 14 6.65 -2.47 -18.50
N SER A 15 5.93 -1.48 -19.03
CA SER A 15 5.75 -0.18 -18.38
C SER A 15 4.47 -0.11 -17.53
N ILE A 16 3.79 -1.23 -17.31
CA ILE A 16 2.61 -1.33 -16.47
C ILE A 16 3.01 -2.12 -15.23
N ILE A 17 3.37 -1.40 -14.16
CA ILE A 17 3.63 -1.94 -12.81
C ILE A 17 5.02 -2.60 -12.62
N ASP A 18 6.11 -1.87 -12.85
CA ASP A 18 7.12 -1.90 -11.79
C ASP A 18 6.50 -1.07 -10.66
N PRO A 19 6.28 -1.62 -9.45
CA PRO A 19 5.78 -0.80 -8.36
C PRO A 19 6.88 0.21 -8.04
N SER A 20 6.80 1.40 -8.63
CA SER A 20 7.61 2.53 -8.20
C SER A 20 7.31 2.69 -6.73
N ILE A 21 8.23 2.27 -5.87
CA ILE A 21 7.96 2.29 -4.45
C ILE A 21 7.83 3.75 -4.05
N ALA A 22 6.60 4.15 -3.74
CA ALA A 22 6.28 5.52 -3.44
C ALA A 22 6.97 5.92 -2.14
N TYR A 23 7.44 7.15 -2.06
CA TYR A 23 8.14 7.61 -0.86
C TYR A 23 7.18 7.62 0.34
N ALA A 24 7.71 7.42 1.55
CA ALA A 24 6.90 7.26 2.77
C ALA A 24 5.93 8.39 3.09
N ARG A 25 6.24 9.59 2.60
CA ARG A 25 5.41 10.79 2.74
C ARG A 25 4.05 10.67 2.04
N THR A 26 3.86 9.65 1.21
CA THR A 26 2.59 9.36 0.52
C THR A 26 1.58 8.62 1.38
N LEU A 27 1.95 8.13 2.57
CA LEU A 27 1.00 7.52 3.50
C LEU A 27 0.07 8.61 4.03
N VAL A 28 -1.20 8.57 3.63
CA VAL A 28 -2.23 9.51 4.07
C VAL A 28 -2.91 8.95 5.32
N THR A 29 -3.07 9.78 6.35
CA THR A 29 -3.91 9.43 7.50
C THR A 29 -5.34 9.27 7.02
N VAL A 30 -5.92 8.10 7.26
CA VAL A 30 -7.32 7.84 6.91
C VAL A 30 -8.19 8.54 7.95
N PRO A 31 -9.01 9.54 7.57
CA PRO A 31 -9.91 10.18 8.51
C PRO A 31 -11.01 9.21 8.90
N PHE A 32 -11.22 9.03 10.20
CA PHE A 32 -12.35 8.27 10.75
C PHE A 32 -13.24 9.21 11.56
N ASN A 33 -14.56 9.11 11.38
CA ASN A 33 -15.53 9.87 12.17
C ASN A 33 -15.70 9.26 13.57
N ASN A 34 -14.73 9.42 14.47
CA ASN A 34 -14.75 8.95 15.88
C ASN A 34 -15.11 7.46 16.12
N THR A 35 -15.37 6.67 15.07
CA THR A 35 -15.75 5.25 15.14
C THR A 35 -14.57 4.36 15.48
N ILE A 36 -13.36 4.81 15.16
CA ILE A 36 -12.12 4.10 15.41
C ILE A 36 -11.31 4.89 16.43
N THR A 37 -11.19 4.32 17.63
CA THR A 37 -10.47 4.91 18.76
C THR A 37 -9.34 4.02 19.25
N ALA A 38 -9.30 2.75 18.83
CA ALA A 38 -8.27 1.80 19.23
C ALA A 38 -6.91 2.07 18.56
N PHE A 39 -6.90 2.71 17.38
CA PHE A 39 -5.69 2.97 16.61
C PHE A 39 -5.91 4.11 15.60
N THR A 40 -4.83 4.74 15.19
CA THR A 40 -4.80 5.57 13.97
C THR A 40 -4.27 4.76 12.79
N LEU A 41 -4.79 5.03 11.59
CA LEU A 41 -4.40 4.37 10.34
C LEU A 41 -3.82 5.38 9.36
N ARG A 42 -2.68 5.01 8.77
CA ARG A 42 -2.20 5.61 7.53
C ARG A 42 -2.20 4.57 6.43
N PHE A 43 -2.74 4.90 5.28
CA PHE A 43 -2.87 3.97 4.16
C PHE A 43 -2.48 4.64 2.85
N ASN A 44 -1.85 3.87 1.96
CA ASN A 44 -1.67 4.21 0.57
C ASN A 44 -2.02 2.97 -0.28
N PRO A 45 -2.84 3.09 -1.33
CA PRO A 45 -3.13 1.97 -2.25
C PRO A 45 -1.92 1.49 -3.07
N GLU A 46 -0.75 2.13 -2.96
CA GLU A 46 0.52 1.74 -3.59
C GLU A 46 1.51 1.20 -2.54
N HIS A 47 2.53 0.46 -3.00
CA HIS A 47 3.65 0.08 -2.15
C HIS A 47 4.48 1.33 -1.84
N ALA A 48 4.61 1.63 -0.56
CA ALA A 48 5.33 2.77 -0.04
C ALA A 48 6.12 2.35 1.19
N TYR A 49 7.28 2.98 1.43
CA TYR A 49 7.98 2.74 2.68
C TYR A 49 7.27 3.39 3.85
N SER A 50 7.22 2.74 4.99
CA SER A 50 6.79 3.42 6.22
C SER A 50 8.03 3.97 6.92
N ILE A 51 8.46 5.19 6.56
CA ILE A 51 9.53 5.88 7.29
C ILE A 51 8.94 6.39 8.60
N THR A 52 9.21 5.66 9.67
CA THR A 52 8.93 6.09 11.05
C THR A 52 9.85 7.21 11.52
N SER A 53 10.99 7.43 10.85
CA SER A 53 11.94 8.49 11.17
C SER A 53 11.74 9.72 10.28
N GLY A 54 10.92 10.67 10.71
CA GLY A 54 10.70 11.94 10.03
C GLY A 54 11.91 12.90 10.00
N ARG A 55 13.15 12.40 10.04
CA ARG A 55 14.35 13.25 10.10
C ARG A 55 15.30 12.92 8.97
N TYR A 56 15.47 13.93 8.11
CA TYR A 56 16.56 14.12 7.16
C TYR A 56 16.57 13.20 5.93
N GLN A 57 16.40 13.81 4.75
CA GLN A 57 16.78 13.20 3.48
C GLN A 57 18.19 13.73 3.17
N PRO A 58 19.26 12.96 3.39
CA PRO A 58 20.58 13.38 2.93
C PRO A 58 20.55 13.49 1.40
N ALA A 59 21.33 14.42 0.83
CA ALA A 59 21.43 14.61 -0.62
C ALA A 59 21.99 13.37 -1.37
N ARG A 60 22.42 12.34 -0.63
CA ARG A 60 22.90 11.05 -1.13
C ARG A 60 22.25 9.94 -0.30
N LEU A 61 21.86 8.85 -0.95
CA LEU A 61 21.39 7.63 -0.29
C LEU A 61 22.47 7.15 0.70
N THR A 62 22.10 7.06 1.97
CA THR A 62 22.91 6.37 2.98
C THR A 62 22.92 4.87 2.71
N LEU A 63 23.94 4.16 3.20
CA LEU A 63 23.97 2.70 3.13
C LEU A 63 22.71 2.07 3.75
N PHE A 64 22.19 2.66 4.84
CA PHE A 64 20.94 2.23 5.46
C PHE A 64 19.74 2.33 4.51
N GLU A 65 19.62 3.43 3.77
CA GLU A 65 18.57 3.60 2.76
C GLU A 65 18.75 2.61 1.61
N TYR A 66 19.97 2.35 1.15
CA TYR A 66 20.24 1.35 0.12
C TYR A 66 19.88 -0.07 0.56
N TYR A 67 20.27 -0.48 1.77
CA TYR A 67 19.89 -1.78 2.33
C TYR A 67 18.38 -1.89 2.58
N ALA A 68 17.74 -0.82 3.04
CA ALA A 68 16.30 -0.78 3.19
C ALA A 68 15.62 -0.94 1.82
N GLN A 69 15.99 -0.12 0.82
CA GLN A 69 15.50 -0.19 -0.54
C GLN A 69 15.60 -1.61 -1.11
N ASN A 70 16.75 -2.27 -0.98
CA ASN A 70 16.94 -3.64 -1.46
C ASN A 70 16.04 -4.65 -0.76
N LYS A 71 15.91 -4.56 0.57
CA LYS A 71 14.97 -5.41 1.33
C LYS A 71 13.55 -5.22 0.87
N TRP A 72 13.18 -4.00 0.52
CA TRP A 72 11.84 -3.72 0.07
C TRP A 72 11.56 -4.12 -1.37
N ASN A 73 12.53 -3.92 -2.27
CA ASN A 73 12.46 -4.42 -3.64
C ASN A 73 12.32 -5.95 -3.68
N ALA A 74 12.86 -6.64 -2.66
CA ALA A 74 12.73 -8.09 -2.52
C ALA A 74 11.37 -8.56 -1.99
N ARG A 75 10.52 -7.68 -1.43
CA ARG A 75 9.21 -8.07 -0.93
C ARG A 75 8.27 -8.36 -2.09
N LYS A 76 7.63 -9.53 -2.03
CA LYS A 76 6.66 -9.99 -3.04
C LYS A 76 5.22 -9.92 -2.55
N GLU A 77 5.01 -9.66 -1.26
CA GLU A 77 3.68 -9.61 -0.68
C GLU A 77 2.87 -8.44 -1.28
N PRO A 78 1.59 -8.63 -1.62
CA PRO A 78 0.75 -7.56 -2.17
C PRO A 78 0.40 -6.49 -1.12
N PHE A 79 0.31 -6.83 0.17
CA PHE A 79 0.00 -5.87 1.22
C PHE A 79 1.14 -5.69 2.22
N TRP A 80 1.70 -4.49 2.26
CA TRP A 80 2.78 -4.14 3.18
C TRP A 80 2.23 -3.40 4.38
N TRP A 81 2.21 -4.03 5.55
CA TRP A 81 1.71 -3.33 6.73
C TRP A 81 2.54 -3.53 7.96
N SER A 82 2.41 -2.56 8.88
CA SER A 82 3.07 -2.57 10.17
C SER A 82 2.14 -2.02 11.25
N SER A 83 2.33 -2.51 12.48
CA SER A 83 1.69 -1.97 13.67
C SER A 83 2.77 -1.53 14.67
N ILE A 84 2.77 -0.25 15.00
CA ILE A 84 3.82 0.44 15.75
C ILE A 84 3.19 1.26 16.86
N ALA A 85 3.32 0.79 18.11
CA ALA A 85 2.93 1.57 19.29
C ALA A 85 4.02 2.59 19.63
N ARG A 86 3.69 3.88 19.56
CA ARG A 86 4.63 4.98 19.83
C ARG A 86 4.88 5.13 21.33
N LYS A 87 6.07 5.63 21.69
CA LYS A 87 6.46 5.90 23.08
C LYS A 87 5.70 7.11 23.66
N GLU A 88 5.43 8.09 22.80
CA GLU A 88 4.86 9.40 23.16
C GLU A 88 3.42 9.33 23.64
N ALA A 89 2.66 8.32 23.22
CA ALA A 89 1.23 8.25 23.53
C ALA A 89 0.93 7.96 25.01
N THR A 90 1.87 7.45 25.83
CA THR A 90 1.54 7.07 27.23
C THR A 90 2.71 6.72 28.17
N HIS A 91 3.99 6.97 27.84
CA HIS A 91 5.15 6.54 28.65
C HIS A 91 5.12 5.04 29.04
N LEU A 92 4.44 4.21 28.24
CA LEU A 92 4.19 2.82 28.59
C LEU A 92 5.49 2.01 28.58
N ARG A 93 5.54 0.97 29.41
CA ARG A 93 6.59 -0.07 29.34
C ARG A 93 6.59 -0.73 27.96
N SER A 94 7.75 -1.20 27.52
CA SER A 94 7.92 -1.89 26.22
C SER A 94 6.98 -3.08 26.05
N THR A 95 6.73 -3.82 27.12
CA THR A 95 5.80 -4.96 27.16
C THR A 95 4.37 -4.55 26.80
N VAL A 96 3.89 -3.45 27.36
CA VAL A 96 2.55 -2.93 27.07
C VAL A 96 2.44 -2.47 25.62
N ARG A 97 3.45 -1.75 25.10
CA ARG A 97 3.50 -1.36 23.67
C ARG A 97 3.50 -2.58 22.75
N GLY A 98 4.27 -3.60 23.09
CA GLY A 98 4.29 -4.88 22.37
C GLY A 98 2.95 -5.60 22.39
N TRP A 99 2.26 -5.59 23.53
CA TRP A 99 0.92 -6.14 23.67
C TRP A 99 -0.11 -5.39 22.82
N MET A 100 -0.12 -4.05 22.84
CA MET A 100 -1.02 -3.23 22.01
C MET A 100 -0.80 -3.50 20.53
N ALA A 101 0.45 -3.50 20.08
CA ALA A 101 0.79 -3.77 18.68
C ALA A 101 0.37 -5.18 18.27
N ARG A 102 0.59 -6.19 19.12
CA ARG A 102 0.16 -7.57 18.86
C ARG A 102 -1.36 -7.67 18.75
N LYS A 103 -2.10 -7.01 19.63
CA LYS A 103 -3.56 -6.97 19.60
C LYS A 103 -4.10 -6.39 18.28
N VAL A 104 -3.51 -5.29 17.81
CA VAL A 104 -3.84 -4.74 16.48
C VAL A 104 -3.47 -5.72 15.37
N ARG A 105 -2.30 -6.37 15.42
CA ARG A 105 -1.89 -7.35 14.39
C ARG A 105 -2.91 -8.48 14.26
N HIS A 106 -3.35 -9.05 15.36
CA HIS A 106 -4.39 -10.08 15.34
C HIS A 106 -5.71 -9.56 14.77
N ALA A 107 -6.11 -8.34 15.13
CA ALA A 107 -7.32 -7.74 14.58
C ALA A 107 -7.22 -7.52 13.06
N VAL A 108 -6.08 -7.03 12.55
CA VAL A 108 -5.84 -6.88 11.09
C VAL A 108 -6.00 -8.22 10.39
N THR A 109 -5.35 -9.27 10.90
CA THR A 109 -5.42 -10.61 10.30
C THR A 109 -6.83 -11.17 10.31
N GLU A 110 -7.58 -11.05 11.42
CA GLU A 110 -8.97 -11.49 11.49
C GLU A 110 -9.87 -10.73 10.51
N SER A 111 -9.75 -9.40 10.44
CA SER A 111 -10.56 -8.57 9.54
C SER A 111 -10.25 -8.82 8.07
N LEU A 112 -8.97 -9.02 7.70
CA LEU A 112 -8.58 -9.41 6.34
C LEU A 112 -9.12 -10.80 5.98
N ARG A 113 -9.05 -11.75 6.92
CA ARG A 113 -9.57 -13.11 6.72
C ARG A 113 -11.07 -13.11 6.45
N LYS A 114 -11.86 -12.31 7.17
CA LYS A 114 -13.30 -12.13 6.92
C LYS A 114 -13.58 -11.60 5.51
N GLN A 115 -12.67 -10.82 4.93
CA GLN A 115 -12.78 -10.29 3.58
C GLN A 115 -12.21 -11.23 2.50
N GLY A 116 -11.75 -12.42 2.89
CA GLY A 116 -11.21 -13.42 1.96
C GLY A 116 -9.73 -13.26 1.64
N PHE A 117 -8.94 -12.62 2.52
CA PHE A 117 -7.51 -12.41 2.32
C PHE A 117 -6.68 -13.05 3.44
N ARG A 118 -5.46 -13.46 3.09
CA ARG A 118 -4.39 -13.76 4.04
C ARG A 118 -3.81 -12.46 4.61
N ALA A 119 -2.99 -12.58 5.66
CA ALA A 119 -2.40 -11.43 6.34
C ALA A 119 -1.44 -10.61 5.47
N ASP A 120 -0.85 -11.20 4.45
CA ASP A 120 0.02 -10.59 3.44
C ASP A 120 -0.76 -9.94 2.29
N GLY A 121 -2.09 -10.00 2.31
CA GLY A 121 -2.98 -9.46 1.29
C GLY A 121 -3.25 -10.41 0.11
N THR A 122 -2.65 -11.61 0.08
CA THR A 122 -3.00 -12.58 -0.97
C THR A 122 -4.43 -13.07 -0.75
N ARG A 123 -5.08 -13.50 -1.82
CA ARG A 123 -6.43 -14.06 -1.73
C ARG A 123 -6.39 -15.43 -1.05
N LEU A 124 -7.46 -15.77 -0.31
CA LEU A 124 -7.69 -17.13 0.13
C LEU A 124 -8.12 -18.01 -1.05
N ASP A 125 -7.70 -19.28 -1.04
CA ASP A 125 -7.95 -20.22 -2.12
C ASP A 125 -9.46 -20.41 -2.35
N GLY A 126 -9.89 -20.40 -3.62
CA GLY A 126 -11.30 -20.52 -4.00
C GLY A 126 -12.13 -19.23 -3.95
N MET A 127 -11.55 -18.10 -3.54
CA MET A 127 -12.24 -16.80 -3.52
C MET A 127 -11.97 -15.99 -4.80
N ALA A 128 -13.02 -15.56 -5.49
CA ALA A 128 -12.90 -14.71 -6.68
C ALA A 128 -12.35 -13.30 -6.34
N GLY A 129 -11.63 -12.68 -7.30
CA GLY A 129 -11.10 -11.31 -7.20
C GLY A 129 -9.57 -11.24 -7.08
N GLY A 130 -9.02 -10.03 -7.26
CA GLY A 130 -7.59 -9.79 -7.18
C GLY A 130 -7.06 -9.64 -5.75
N GLU A 131 -5.74 -9.63 -5.60
CA GLU A 131 -5.05 -9.44 -4.31
C GLU A 131 -5.37 -8.08 -3.67
N PHE A 132 -5.25 -8.02 -2.34
CA PHE A 132 -5.32 -6.76 -1.61
C PHE A 132 -3.95 -6.08 -1.65
N TYR A 133 -3.84 -5.04 -2.46
CA TYR A 133 -2.58 -4.35 -2.70
C TYR A 133 -2.50 -3.00 -1.96
N GLY A 134 -1.34 -2.68 -1.40
CA GLY A 134 -1.06 -1.36 -0.83
C GLY A 134 -0.15 -1.40 0.39
N THR A 135 -0.06 -0.26 1.08
CA THR A 135 0.72 -0.10 2.32
C THR A 135 -0.12 0.48 3.44
N ALA A 136 -0.04 -0.11 4.63
CA ALA A 136 -0.68 0.43 5.84
C ALA A 136 0.26 0.55 7.03
N GLN A 137 0.07 1.60 7.83
CA GLN A 137 0.67 1.74 9.15
C GLN A 137 -0.43 1.96 10.17
N PHE A 138 -0.49 1.07 11.16
CA PHE A 138 -1.38 1.17 12.30
C PHE A 138 -0.58 1.68 13.50
N THR A 139 -1.09 2.71 14.17
CA THR A 139 -0.54 3.18 15.45
C THR A 139 -1.59 2.92 16.53
N PRO A 140 -1.42 1.88 17.38
CA PRO A 140 -2.32 1.63 18.49
C PRO A 140 -2.37 2.83 19.44
N GLU A 141 -3.58 3.20 19.86
CA GLU A 141 -3.85 4.32 20.78
C GLU A 141 -4.27 3.81 22.16
N GLN A 142 -4.18 4.68 23.17
CA GLN A 142 -4.45 4.34 24.58
C GLN A 142 -5.78 3.58 24.83
N PRO A 143 -6.90 3.89 24.16
CA PRO A 143 -8.17 3.19 24.37
C PRO A 143 -8.10 1.66 24.17
N ILE A 144 -7.18 1.17 23.34
CA ILE A 144 -7.04 -0.27 23.07
C ILE A 144 -6.69 -1.11 24.30
N LEU A 145 -6.09 -0.48 25.33
CA LEU A 145 -5.71 -1.12 26.59
C LEU A 145 -6.91 -1.70 27.33
N LYS A 146 -8.04 -0.98 27.31
CA LYS A 146 -9.26 -1.36 28.02
C LYS A 146 -10.32 -1.98 27.10
N MET A 147 -10.13 -1.88 25.78
CA MET A 147 -11.11 -2.34 24.80
C MET A 147 -11.12 -3.88 24.67
N PRO A 148 -12.28 -4.56 24.67
CA PRO A 148 -12.35 -5.99 24.34
C PRO A 148 -11.80 -6.28 22.94
N PHE A 149 -11.17 -7.45 22.74
CA PHE A 149 -10.59 -7.80 21.43
C PHE A 149 -11.65 -7.82 20.30
N THR A 150 -12.86 -8.31 20.60
CA THR A 150 -13.99 -8.31 19.67
C THR A 150 -14.33 -6.91 19.17
N GLU A 151 -14.24 -5.90 20.03
CA GLU A 151 -14.50 -4.51 19.66
C GLU A 151 -13.35 -3.91 18.82
N VAL A 152 -12.10 -4.25 19.14
CA VAL A 152 -10.95 -3.89 18.29
C VAL A 152 -11.11 -4.47 16.88
N VAL A 153 -11.59 -5.72 16.78
CA VAL A 153 -11.86 -6.37 15.49
C VAL A 153 -12.98 -5.64 14.74
N LYS A 154 -14.07 -5.22 15.39
CA LYS A 154 -15.12 -4.43 14.71
C LYS A 154 -14.58 -3.11 14.15
N GLN A 155 -13.79 -2.37 14.94
CA GLN A 155 -13.16 -1.14 14.46
C GLN A 155 -12.21 -1.44 13.29
N MET A 156 -11.49 -2.55 13.33
CA MET A 156 -10.63 -2.99 12.24
C MET A 156 -11.42 -3.40 10.98
N ASP A 157 -12.58 -4.04 11.13
CA ASP A 157 -13.46 -4.38 10.00
C ASP A 157 -13.87 -3.10 9.24
N VAL A 158 -14.21 -2.03 9.98
CA VAL A 158 -14.49 -0.70 9.41
C VAL A 158 -13.26 -0.15 8.70
N ALA A 159 -12.08 -0.21 9.32
CA ALA A 159 -10.83 0.27 8.71
C ALA A 159 -10.50 -0.46 7.41
N VAL A 160 -10.59 -1.80 7.38
CA VAL A 160 -10.33 -2.62 6.19
C VAL A 160 -11.30 -2.27 5.07
N LYS A 161 -12.59 -2.10 5.37
CA LYS A 161 -13.57 -1.68 4.38
C LYS A 161 -13.20 -0.32 3.75
N VAL A 162 -12.82 0.66 4.56
CA VAL A 162 -12.38 1.98 4.07
C VAL A 162 -11.12 1.86 3.20
N MET A 163 -10.13 1.05 3.60
CA MET A 163 -8.94 0.81 2.76
C MET A 163 -9.30 0.20 1.41
N MET A 164 -10.22 -0.76 1.38
CA MET A 164 -10.71 -1.38 0.14
C MET A 164 -11.42 -0.37 -0.76
N GLU A 165 -12.24 0.52 -0.19
CA GLU A 165 -12.92 1.58 -0.93
C GLU A 165 -11.92 2.60 -1.52
N LEU A 166 -10.92 3.02 -0.74
CA LEU A 166 -9.84 3.91 -1.20
C LEU A 166 -9.06 3.27 -2.35
N ARG A 167 -8.76 1.98 -2.25
CA ARG A 167 -8.11 1.21 -3.32
C ARG A 167 -8.99 1.16 -4.57
N ALA A 168 -10.28 0.83 -4.43
CA ALA A 168 -11.21 0.77 -5.57
C ALA A 168 -11.31 2.12 -6.30
N LYS A 169 -11.41 3.23 -5.54
CA LYS A 169 -11.39 4.59 -6.09
C LYS A 169 -10.12 4.86 -6.91
N ARG A 170 -8.94 4.46 -6.38
CA ARG A 170 -7.66 4.62 -7.09
C ARG A 170 -7.59 3.79 -8.37
N LEU A 171 -7.96 2.51 -8.32
CA LEU A 171 -7.96 1.62 -9.50
C LEU A 171 -8.88 2.17 -10.60
N ASN A 172 -10.06 2.66 -10.23
CA ASN A 172 -10.98 3.29 -11.18
C ASN A 172 -10.39 4.57 -11.79
N ALA A 173 -9.68 5.38 -11.01
CA ALA A 173 -9.00 6.58 -11.52
C ALA A 173 -7.87 6.24 -12.50
N VAL A 174 -7.07 5.21 -12.20
CA VAL A 174 -6.01 4.71 -13.11
C VAL A 174 -6.62 4.19 -14.41
N ALA A 175 -7.67 3.38 -14.33
CA ALA A 175 -8.34 2.85 -15.51
C ALA A 175 -8.86 3.97 -16.44
N LYS A 176 -9.50 5.00 -15.87
CA LYS A 176 -9.96 6.18 -16.62
C LYS A 176 -8.81 6.97 -17.26
N ALA A 177 -7.69 7.13 -16.55
CA ALA A 177 -6.53 7.83 -17.08
C ALA A 177 -5.90 7.07 -18.26
N ASN A 178 -5.82 5.74 -18.16
CA ASN A 178 -5.30 4.88 -19.21
C ASN A 178 -6.19 4.87 -20.45
N ASP A 179 -7.52 4.80 -20.29
CA ASP A 179 -8.49 4.92 -21.39
C ASP A 179 -8.31 6.26 -22.14
N LYS A 180 -8.25 7.37 -21.40
CA LYS A 180 -8.01 8.70 -21.97
C LYS A 180 -6.69 8.76 -22.75
N ARG A 181 -5.63 8.16 -22.21
CA ARG A 181 -4.32 8.11 -22.86
C ARG A 181 -4.34 7.30 -24.15
N SER A 182 -5.00 6.13 -24.15
CA SER A 182 -5.17 5.30 -25.35
C SER A 182 -5.86 6.09 -26.45
N ARG A 183 -7.02 6.69 -26.13
CA ARG A 183 -7.78 7.52 -27.08
C ARG A 183 -6.97 8.67 -27.67
N TRP A 184 -6.15 9.33 -26.86
CA TRP A 184 -5.26 10.40 -27.34
C TRP A 184 -4.16 9.87 -28.28
N MET A 185 -3.56 8.71 -27.96
CA MET A 185 -2.57 8.08 -28.82
C MET A 185 -3.17 7.67 -30.17
N ASP A 186 -4.38 7.09 -30.15
CA ASP A 186 -5.10 6.67 -31.36
C ASP A 186 -5.46 7.88 -32.24
N ALA A 187 -5.96 8.96 -31.63
CA ALA A 187 -6.26 10.20 -32.35
C ALA A 187 -5.02 10.85 -32.97
N LYS A 188 -3.88 10.82 -32.26
CA LYS A 188 -2.60 11.33 -32.76
C LYS A 188 -2.06 10.47 -33.90
N ALA A 189 -2.14 9.14 -33.80
CA ALA A 189 -1.75 8.22 -34.86
C ALA A 189 -2.60 8.40 -36.12
N ASN A 190 -3.91 8.63 -35.96
CA ASN A 190 -4.80 8.89 -37.10
C ASN A 190 -4.49 10.24 -37.79
N LYS A 191 -4.21 11.30 -37.02
CA LYS A 191 -3.82 12.60 -37.57
C LYS A 191 -2.49 12.55 -38.34
N ASN A 192 -1.54 11.75 -37.87
CA ASN A 192 -0.27 11.53 -38.57
C ASN A 192 -0.42 10.71 -39.85
N ARG A 193 -1.46 9.86 -39.98
CA ARG A 193 -1.74 9.14 -41.23
C ARG A 193 -2.36 10.04 -42.31
N ILE A 194 -3.18 11.00 -41.90
CA ILE A 194 -3.88 11.92 -42.81
C ILE A 194 -2.93 13.00 -43.37
N SER A 195 -1.81 13.29 -42.71
CA SER A 195 -0.85 14.33 -43.11
C SER A 195 0.30 13.84 -44.01
N VAL A 196 0.30 12.55 -44.37
CA VAL A 196 1.32 11.91 -45.24
C VAL A 196 0.73 11.55 -46.61
N VAL A 197 -0.51 11.99 -46.89
CA VAL A 197 -1.20 11.91 -48.19
C VAL A 197 -1.38 13.32 -48.72
#